data_AF-A0A3A3G514-F1
#
_entry.id   AF-A0A3A3G514-F1
#
_cell.length_a   1.000
_cell.length_b   1.000
_cell.length_c   1.000
_cell.angle_alpha   90.00
_cell.angle_beta   90.00
_cell.angle_gamma   90.00
#
_symmetry.space_group_name_H-M   'P 1'
#
loop_
_entity.id
_entity.type
_entity.pdbx_description
1 polymer ?
#
loop_
_entity_poly.entity_id
_entity_poly.type
_entity_poly.pdbx_seq_one_letter_code
_entity_poly.pdbx_strand_id
1 'polypeptide(L)'
;MTIKSSQDQTSGDVAVPDAALGDANATNPSRRHFAKTGLGISGVILSLASRPVLGNVVCKSPSGFLSGNASTHGPQPVCQGRSPGYWKNHEGSWPIATDTQFSSVFTTSQTSVYAQYTFLQLLTPQQDDKHNLGMHLVAAYLNAVKGWTPFLTVETILSMFAEWQSKGVFSPIATVQWSAPDIVYYLKATQA
;
A
#
# COMPACT_ATOMS: atom_id res chain seq x y z
N MET A 1 -7.72 -36.83 -61.64
CA MET A 1 -7.18 -36.41 -60.33
C MET A 1 -6.83 -37.70 -59.59
N THR A 2 -5.80 -38.45 -59.97
CA THR A 2 -4.37 -38.10 -60.04
C THR A 2 -3.84 -37.83 -58.63
N ILE A 3 -3.54 -38.92 -57.91
CA ILE A 3 -2.20 -39.37 -57.42
C ILE A 3 -1.80 -38.72 -56.08
N LYS A 4 -1.14 -39.36 -55.13
CA LYS A 4 -0.33 -40.58 -55.12
C LYS A 4 -0.17 -41.02 -53.66
N SER A 5 -0.49 -42.28 -53.35
CA SER A 5 0.08 -42.96 -52.19
C SER A 5 1.48 -43.45 -52.57
N SER A 6 2.46 -43.17 -51.71
CA SER A 6 3.73 -43.91 -51.67
C SER A 6 4.09 -44.11 -50.21
N GLN A 7 3.81 -45.32 -49.72
CA GLN A 7 4.59 -45.97 -48.69
C GLN A 7 6.00 -46.19 -49.25
N ASP A 8 7.02 -45.98 -48.42
CA ASP A 8 8.25 -46.73 -48.54
C ASP A 8 8.31 -47.74 -47.40
N GLN A 9 8.67 -48.95 -47.78
CA GLN A 9 8.59 -50.20 -47.02
C GLN A 9 10.02 -50.61 -46.65
N THR A 10 10.16 -51.15 -45.44
CA THR A 10 11.09 -52.26 -45.07
C THR A 10 12.60 -51.93 -45.10
N SER A 11 13.46 -52.51 -44.28
CA SER A 11 13.47 -53.82 -43.63
C SER A 11 14.53 -53.77 -42.52
N GLY A 12 14.21 -54.21 -41.30
CA GLY A 12 14.71 -55.49 -40.77
C GLY A 12 15.68 -55.20 -39.61
N ASP A 13 15.84 -56.01 -38.57
CA ASP A 13 15.21 -57.27 -38.19
C ASP A 13 15.56 -57.53 -36.70
N VAL A 14 14.67 -58.26 -36.01
CA VAL A 14 14.83 -59.07 -34.77
C VAL A 14 15.54 -58.51 -33.51
N ALA A 15 14.76 -58.35 -32.41
CA ALA A 15 14.81 -59.27 -31.24
C ALA A 15 13.79 -58.85 -30.15
N VAL A 16 12.92 -59.81 -29.76
CA VAL A 16 11.99 -59.79 -28.60
C VAL A 16 12.56 -60.80 -27.59
N PRO A 17 12.64 -60.53 -26.28
CA PRO A 17 11.58 -60.90 -25.32
C PRO A 17 11.32 -59.80 -24.25
N ASP A 18 10.09 -59.49 -23.86
CA ASP A 18 9.13 -60.24 -23.02
C ASP A 18 9.22 -59.83 -21.54
N ALA A 19 8.04 -59.66 -20.92
CA ALA A 19 7.75 -59.54 -19.49
C ALA A 19 8.35 -58.32 -18.74
N ALA A 20 7.67 -57.63 -17.83
CA ALA A 20 6.36 -57.77 -17.23
C ALA A 20 5.96 -56.40 -16.64
N LEU A 21 4.66 -56.13 -16.64
CA LEU A 21 4.07 -55.10 -15.79
C LEU A 21 4.00 -55.63 -14.36
N GLY A 22 4.47 -54.83 -13.41
CA GLY A 22 4.35 -55.02 -11.96
C GLY A 22 5.56 -54.36 -11.29
N ASP A 23 5.45 -53.58 -10.22
CA ASP A 23 4.30 -53.17 -9.43
C ASP A 23 4.73 -51.92 -8.64
N ALA A 24 3.74 -51.31 -8.02
CA ALA A 24 3.70 -50.04 -7.32
C ALA A 24 4.95 -49.57 -6.53
N ASN A 25 5.11 -48.24 -6.59
CA ASN A 25 5.49 -47.35 -5.50
C ASN A 25 6.98 -46.94 -5.41
N ALA A 26 7.33 -45.90 -6.18
CA ALA A 26 8.37 -44.95 -5.81
C ALA A 26 7.98 -43.55 -6.30
N THR A 27 7.25 -42.85 -5.43
CA THR A 27 7.35 -41.40 -5.19
C THR A 27 7.93 -40.57 -6.34
N ASN A 28 7.07 -39.90 -7.12
CA ASN A 28 7.44 -38.87 -8.08
C ASN A 28 8.20 -37.72 -7.39
N PRO A 29 9.49 -37.50 -7.70
CA PRO A 29 10.18 -36.28 -7.38
C PRO A 29 10.48 -35.60 -8.71
N SER A 30 9.50 -34.90 -9.26
CA SER A 30 9.76 -33.71 -10.09
C SER A 30 10.38 -32.62 -9.18
N ARG A 31 11.49 -32.98 -8.53
CA ARG A 31 12.39 -32.08 -7.83
C ARG A 31 13.23 -31.51 -8.95
N ARG A 32 12.89 -30.28 -9.33
CA ARG A 32 13.63 -29.43 -10.27
C ARG A 32 15.12 -29.73 -10.17
N HIS A 33 15.63 -30.47 -11.15
CA HIS A 33 17.07 -30.66 -11.35
C HIS A 33 17.64 -29.36 -11.90
N PHE A 34 17.84 -28.37 -11.01
CA PHE A 34 18.63 -27.18 -11.28
C PHE A 34 20.10 -27.50 -11.00
N ALA A 35 20.65 -28.46 -11.73
CA ALA A 35 22.08 -28.75 -11.70
C ALA A 35 22.47 -29.61 -12.91
N LYS A 36 22.66 -28.98 -14.07
CA LYS A 36 23.68 -29.44 -15.03
C LYS A 36 23.99 -28.37 -16.08
N THR A 37 25.14 -27.72 -15.86
CA THR A 37 26.13 -27.32 -16.87
C THR A 37 25.66 -26.58 -18.13
N GLY A 38 25.93 -25.26 -18.14
CA GLY A 38 26.06 -24.46 -19.35
C GLY A 38 26.91 -23.23 -19.05
N LEU A 39 28.13 -23.19 -19.57
CA LEU A 39 28.98 -22.00 -19.56
C LEU A 39 28.29 -20.93 -20.42
N GLY A 40 27.80 -19.88 -19.77
CA GLY A 40 27.03 -18.80 -20.36
C GLY A 40 26.30 -18.08 -19.24
N ILE A 41 27.04 -17.31 -18.44
CA ILE A 41 26.56 -16.57 -17.26
C ILE A 41 25.55 -15.48 -17.67
N SER A 42 24.33 -15.89 -18.02
CA SER A 42 23.13 -15.06 -17.89
C SER A 42 22.82 -14.94 -16.41
N GLY A 43 23.62 -14.15 -15.71
CA GLY A 43 23.23 -13.62 -14.42
C GLY A 43 22.05 -12.71 -14.66
N VAL A 44 20.84 -13.15 -14.32
CA VAL A 44 19.75 -12.19 -14.12
C VAL A 44 20.18 -11.37 -12.91
N ILE A 45 20.82 -10.23 -13.15
CA ILE A 45 21.03 -9.23 -12.12
C ILE A 45 19.63 -8.72 -11.78
N LEU A 46 19.00 -9.34 -10.78
CA LEU A 46 17.87 -8.73 -10.09
C LEU A 46 18.42 -7.51 -9.36
N SER A 47 18.60 -6.42 -10.11
CA SER A 47 18.77 -5.09 -9.54
C SER A 47 17.44 -4.70 -8.90
N LEU A 48 17.20 -5.19 -7.68
CA LEU A 48 16.15 -4.64 -6.85
C LEU A 48 16.57 -3.21 -6.56
N ALA A 49 16.04 -2.26 -7.31
CA ALA A 49 16.23 -0.84 -7.07
C ALA A 49 15.56 -0.49 -5.73
N SER A 50 16.28 -0.73 -4.64
CA SER A 50 15.93 -0.34 -3.29
C SER A 50 16.10 1.16 -3.19
N ARG A 51 15.01 1.90 -3.41
CA ARG A 51 14.94 3.30 -2.98
C ARG A 51 14.94 3.30 -1.46
N PRO A 52 15.99 3.80 -0.79
CA PRO A 52 16.02 3.84 0.67
C PRO A 52 14.89 4.74 1.16
N VAL A 53 14.04 4.20 2.04
CA VAL A 53 12.98 4.93 2.75
C VAL A 53 13.62 5.69 3.91
N LEU A 54 14.51 6.63 3.61
CA LEU A 54 15.11 7.48 4.63
C LEU A 54 14.97 8.93 4.17
N GLY A 55 13.90 9.57 4.67
CA GLY A 55 13.78 11.03 4.69
C GLY A 55 12.78 11.68 3.72
N ASN A 56 12.03 10.93 2.91
CA ASN A 56 11.03 11.52 2.02
C ASN A 56 9.59 11.17 2.43
N VAL A 57 8.71 12.18 2.40
CA VAL A 57 7.28 12.05 2.69
C VAL A 57 6.66 10.97 1.81
N VAL A 58 5.85 10.08 2.40
CA VAL A 58 5.17 9.01 1.67
C VAL A 58 4.02 9.58 0.85
N CYS A 59 4.19 9.54 -0.47
CA CYS A 59 3.24 10.02 -1.46
C CYS A 59 2.25 8.95 -1.94
N LYS A 60 1.53 8.30 -1.01
CA LYS A 60 0.66 7.17 -1.35
C LYS A 60 -0.66 7.27 -0.61
N SER A 61 -1.76 6.94 -1.30
CA SER A 61 -3.08 6.77 -0.67
C SER A 61 -3.04 5.63 0.36
N PRO A 62 -4.03 5.52 1.26
CA PRO A 62 -4.06 4.46 2.28
C PRO A 62 -3.91 3.04 1.69
N SER A 63 -4.60 2.75 0.59
CA SER A 63 -4.48 1.48 -0.13
C SER A 63 -3.11 1.32 -0.81
N GLY A 64 -2.56 2.40 -1.37
CA GLY A 64 -1.22 2.42 -1.96
C GLY A 64 -0.09 2.23 -0.94
N PHE A 65 -0.32 2.60 0.33
CA PHE A 65 0.60 2.35 1.44
C PHE A 65 0.72 0.86 1.75
N LEU A 66 -0.40 0.14 1.71
CA LEU A 66 -0.44 -1.32 1.91
C LEU A 66 0.12 -2.09 0.70
N SER A 67 -0.10 -1.59 -0.52
CA SER A 67 0.28 -2.28 -1.74
C SER A 67 1.80 -2.33 -2.01
N GLY A 68 2.64 -1.71 -1.16
CA GLY A 68 4.10 -1.86 -1.23
C GLY A 68 4.70 -1.52 -2.59
N ASN A 69 4.92 -0.23 -2.86
CA ASN A 69 5.73 0.28 -4.00
C ASN A 69 5.58 -0.47 -5.34
N ALA A 70 4.35 -0.60 -5.85
CA ALA A 70 4.14 -0.94 -7.24
C ALA A 70 4.78 0.17 -8.11
N SER A 71 5.70 -0.23 -9.00
CA SER A 71 6.42 0.65 -9.91
C SER A 71 5.47 1.66 -10.57
N THR A 72 5.66 2.95 -10.27
CA THR A 72 4.87 4.00 -10.91
C THR A 72 5.63 4.43 -12.17
N HIS A 73 5.13 4.08 -13.35
CA HIS A 73 5.66 4.58 -14.62
C HIS A 73 5.22 6.04 -14.80
N GLY A 74 6.09 6.99 -14.46
CA GLY A 74 5.85 8.43 -14.60
C GLY A 74 6.61 9.29 -13.60
N PRO A 75 6.52 10.63 -13.70
CA PRO A 75 7.03 11.54 -12.68
C PRO A 75 6.45 11.18 -11.31
N GLN A 76 7.31 11.08 -10.30
CA GLN A 76 6.85 10.81 -8.95
C GLN A 76 6.07 12.03 -8.44
N PRO A 77 4.88 11.85 -7.85
CA PRO A 77 4.18 12.96 -7.21
C PRO A 77 5.09 13.54 -6.12
N VAL A 78 5.33 14.85 -6.17
CA VAL A 78 6.03 15.57 -5.11
C VAL A 78 5.03 15.85 -4.00
N CYS A 79 5.33 15.41 -2.79
CA CYS A 79 4.49 15.68 -1.63
C CYS A 79 5.19 16.66 -0.70
N GLN A 80 4.42 17.63 -0.24
CA GLN A 80 4.90 18.68 0.65
C GLN A 80 4.08 18.67 1.94
N GLY A 81 3.59 17.49 2.34
CA GLY A 81 2.79 17.32 3.55
C GLY A 81 3.58 17.82 4.76
N ARG A 82 2.97 18.72 5.53
CA ARG A 82 3.57 19.29 6.73
C ARG A 82 3.06 18.63 7.99
N SER A 83 3.93 18.54 8.98
CA SER A 83 3.62 18.03 10.31
C SER A 83 2.65 18.94 11.08
N PRO A 84 1.95 18.41 12.10
CA PRO A 84 1.10 19.22 12.96
C PRO A 84 1.84 20.37 13.66
N GLY A 85 3.10 20.13 14.03
CA GLY A 85 3.97 21.15 14.63
C GLY A 85 4.28 22.30 13.68
N TYR A 86 4.41 22.06 12.38
CA TYR A 86 4.55 23.13 11.40
C TYR A 86 3.31 24.04 11.39
N TRP A 87 2.11 23.44 11.28
CA TRP A 87 0.84 24.17 11.24
C TRP A 87 0.62 25.01 12.49
N LYS A 88 0.92 24.44 13.67
CA LYS A 88 0.81 25.16 14.95
C LYS A 88 1.67 26.43 15.01
N ASN A 89 2.85 26.42 14.39
CA ASN A 89 3.76 27.56 14.41
C ASN A 89 3.60 28.52 13.21
N HIS A 90 2.69 28.22 12.27
CA HIS A 90 2.49 28.99 11.04
C HIS A 90 1.01 29.31 10.80
N GLU A 91 0.33 29.85 11.80
CA GLU A 91 -1.10 30.21 11.75
C GLU A 91 -1.48 31.07 10.53
N GLY A 92 -0.63 32.04 10.15
CA GLY A 92 -0.86 32.89 8.97
C GLY A 92 -0.84 32.15 7.62
N SER A 93 -0.33 30.92 7.58
CA SER A 93 -0.29 30.10 6.35
C SER A 93 -1.50 29.21 6.17
N TRP A 94 -2.41 29.19 7.15
CA TRP A 94 -3.57 28.30 7.16
C TRP A 94 -4.54 28.65 6.03
N PRO A 95 -5.08 27.65 5.32
CA PRO A 95 -6.12 27.87 4.32
C PRO A 95 -7.50 28.19 4.91
N ILE A 96 -7.68 28.00 6.22
CA ILE A 96 -8.94 28.18 6.95
C ILE A 96 -8.67 28.90 8.29
N ALA A 97 -9.72 29.39 8.94
CA ALA A 97 -9.59 30.05 10.24
C ALA A 97 -9.09 29.06 11.32
N THR A 98 -8.20 29.51 12.21
CA THR A 98 -7.58 28.65 13.24
C THR A 98 -8.54 28.24 14.36
N ASP A 99 -9.60 29.02 14.56
CA ASP A 99 -10.69 28.79 15.50
C ASP A 99 -11.80 27.89 14.93
N THR A 100 -11.64 27.37 13.71
CA THR A 100 -12.57 26.41 13.12
C THR A 100 -12.77 25.21 14.06
N GLN A 101 -14.02 24.91 14.40
CA GLN A 101 -14.35 23.78 15.23
C GLN A 101 -14.10 22.46 14.50
N PHE A 102 -13.67 21.45 15.23
CA PHE A 102 -13.45 20.15 14.61
C PHE A 102 -14.74 19.55 14.05
N SER A 103 -15.85 19.71 14.78
CA SER A 103 -17.19 19.25 14.43
C SER A 103 -17.77 19.87 13.14
N SER A 104 -17.31 21.05 12.73
CA SER A 104 -17.81 21.71 11.51
C SER A 104 -17.21 21.13 10.24
N VAL A 105 -16.01 20.55 10.32
CA VAL A 105 -15.30 19.96 9.18
C VAL A 105 -15.42 18.44 9.20
N PHE A 106 -15.22 17.84 10.36
CA PHE A 106 -15.34 16.40 10.57
C PHE A 106 -16.69 16.10 11.20
N THR A 107 -17.51 15.31 10.51
CA THR A 107 -18.77 14.81 11.07
C THR A 107 -18.46 14.02 12.35
N THR A 108 -18.92 14.55 13.47
CA THR A 108 -18.71 13.97 14.81
C THR A 108 -20.03 13.54 15.41
N SER A 109 -20.03 12.45 16.18
CA SER A 109 -21.13 12.10 17.06
C SER A 109 -21.22 13.10 18.21
N GLN A 110 -22.42 13.26 18.77
CA GLN A 110 -22.67 14.18 19.89
C GLN A 110 -21.85 13.85 21.16
N THR A 111 -21.37 12.61 21.27
CA THR A 111 -20.54 12.12 22.38
C THR A 111 -19.04 12.14 22.07
N SER A 112 -18.65 12.68 20.91
CA SER A 112 -17.26 12.68 20.48
C SER A 112 -16.47 13.73 21.25
N VAL A 113 -15.39 13.30 21.92
CA VAL A 113 -14.45 14.21 22.60
C VAL A 113 -13.82 15.23 21.66
N TYR A 114 -13.79 14.95 20.35
CA TYR A 114 -13.22 15.85 19.35
C TYR A 114 -14.11 17.07 19.08
N ALA A 115 -15.43 16.96 19.30
CA ALA A 115 -16.39 18.01 18.93
C ALA A 115 -16.22 19.31 19.74
N GLN A 116 -15.62 19.23 20.93
CA GLN A 116 -15.40 20.38 21.82
C GLN A 116 -14.15 21.19 21.48
N TYR A 117 -13.28 20.69 20.60
CA TYR A 117 -11.99 21.33 20.31
C TYR A 117 -12.01 22.05 18.96
N THR A 118 -11.24 23.14 18.90
CA THR A 118 -10.88 23.77 17.63
C THR A 118 -9.69 23.04 16.98
N PHE A 119 -9.48 23.29 15.69
CA PHE A 119 -8.33 22.75 14.97
C PHE A 119 -7.00 23.16 15.65
N LEU A 120 -6.85 24.43 16.05
CA LEU A 120 -5.62 24.89 16.71
C LEU A 120 -5.39 24.19 18.06
N GLN A 121 -6.45 23.96 18.84
CA GLN A 121 -6.36 23.23 20.10
C GLN A 121 -5.92 21.77 19.87
N LEU A 122 -6.50 21.10 18.87
CA LEU A 122 -6.16 19.71 18.52
C LEU A 122 -4.74 19.53 17.97
N LEU A 123 -4.07 20.60 17.52
CA LEU A 123 -2.66 20.50 17.13
C LEU A 123 -1.69 20.35 18.32
N THR A 124 -2.22 20.41 19.55
CA THR A 124 -1.48 20.07 20.77
C THR A 124 -1.99 18.73 21.31
N PRO A 125 -1.11 17.85 21.82
CA PRO A 125 -1.53 16.60 22.44
C PRO A 125 -2.61 16.80 23.50
N GLN A 126 -3.73 16.11 23.34
CA GLN A 126 -4.86 16.15 24.26
C GLN A 126 -4.84 14.90 25.16
N GLN A 127 -5.24 15.04 26.42
CA GLN A 127 -5.30 13.89 27.34
C GLN A 127 -6.33 12.86 26.88
N ASP A 128 -7.42 13.31 26.26
CA ASP A 128 -8.51 12.46 25.76
C ASP A 128 -8.20 11.81 24.40
N ASP A 129 -7.11 12.20 23.72
CA ASP A 129 -6.66 11.62 22.45
C ASP A 129 -5.29 10.94 22.63
N LYS A 130 -5.32 9.75 23.21
CA LYS A 130 -4.12 8.95 23.56
C LYS A 130 -3.12 8.77 22.41
N HIS A 131 -3.60 8.76 21.16
CA HIS A 131 -2.77 8.52 19.98
C HIS A 131 -2.43 9.81 19.21
N ASN A 132 -2.98 10.95 19.63
CA ASN A 132 -2.93 12.22 18.91
C ASN A 132 -3.49 12.08 17.47
N LEU A 133 -4.54 11.28 17.31
CA LEU A 133 -5.21 11.07 16.03
C LEU A 133 -5.76 12.38 15.47
N GLY A 134 -6.43 13.19 16.30
CA GLY A 134 -7.00 14.47 15.89
C GLY A 134 -5.93 15.43 15.38
N MET A 135 -4.79 15.51 16.08
CA MET A 135 -3.64 16.33 15.68
C MET A 135 -3.15 16.00 14.26
N HIS A 136 -2.98 14.70 13.96
CA HIS A 136 -2.51 14.26 12.66
C HIS A 136 -3.57 14.38 11.56
N LEU A 137 -4.85 14.19 11.89
CA LEU A 137 -5.96 14.40 10.95
C LEU A 137 -6.11 15.86 10.55
N VAL A 138 -6.03 16.79 11.50
CA VAL A 138 -6.07 18.23 11.22
C VAL A 138 -4.92 18.61 10.30
N ALA A 139 -3.69 18.19 10.60
CA ALA A 139 -2.55 18.45 9.72
C ALA A 139 -2.74 17.87 8.31
N ALA A 140 -3.25 16.64 8.20
CA ALA A 140 -3.55 16.01 6.91
C ALA A 140 -4.59 16.82 6.13
N TYR A 141 -5.65 17.27 6.79
CA TYR A 141 -6.70 18.08 6.19
C TYR A 141 -6.14 19.41 5.66
N LEU A 142 -5.36 20.14 6.46
CA LEU A 142 -4.74 21.40 6.03
C LEU A 142 -3.79 21.19 4.84
N ASN A 143 -3.03 20.09 4.83
CA ASN A 143 -2.18 19.72 3.70
C ASN A 143 -3.00 19.45 2.43
N ALA A 144 -4.13 18.75 2.55
CA ALA A 144 -5.00 18.43 1.43
C ALA A 144 -5.67 19.68 0.85
N VAL A 145 -6.15 20.59 1.71
CA VAL A 145 -6.76 21.87 1.28
C VAL A 145 -5.73 22.76 0.57
N LYS A 146 -4.46 22.75 0.99
CA LYS A 146 -3.39 23.49 0.31
C LYS A 146 -2.91 22.82 -0.99
N GLY A 147 -3.37 21.60 -1.28
CA GLY A 147 -2.93 20.82 -2.43
C GLY A 147 -1.53 20.22 -2.28
N TRP A 148 -0.99 20.14 -1.06
CA TRP A 148 0.35 19.57 -0.79
C TRP A 148 0.37 18.04 -0.76
N THR A 149 -0.80 17.42 -0.62
CA THR A 149 -1.00 15.96 -0.61
C THR A 149 -2.05 15.55 -1.66
N PRO A 150 -1.73 15.58 -2.96
CA PRO A 150 -2.69 15.26 -4.02
C PRO A 150 -3.20 13.81 -3.99
N PHE A 151 -2.49 12.91 -3.32
CA PHE A 151 -2.84 11.49 -3.17
C PHE A 151 -3.78 11.22 -1.99
N LEU A 152 -3.94 12.17 -1.06
CA LEU A 152 -4.78 12.05 0.12
C LEU A 152 -5.75 13.25 0.12
N THR A 153 -6.93 13.02 -0.46
CA THR A 153 -7.95 14.08 -0.62
C THR A 153 -8.64 14.39 0.68
N VAL A 154 -9.24 15.58 0.76
CA VAL A 154 -10.09 16.01 1.88
C VAL A 154 -11.17 14.96 2.16
N GLU A 155 -11.88 14.49 1.13
CA GLU A 155 -12.94 13.48 1.24
C GLU A 155 -12.43 12.15 1.84
N THR A 156 -11.22 11.74 1.46
CA THR A 156 -10.59 10.53 2.02
C THR A 156 -10.30 10.71 3.51
N ILE A 157 -9.84 11.88 3.90
CA ILE A 157 -9.53 12.19 5.30
C ILE A 157 -10.81 12.25 6.15
N LEU A 158 -11.86 12.87 5.62
CA LEU A 158 -13.16 12.94 6.31
C LEU A 158 -13.80 11.56 6.47
N SER A 159 -13.79 10.74 5.41
CA SER A 159 -14.32 9.37 5.46
C SER A 159 -13.50 8.46 6.39
N MET A 160 -12.17 8.65 6.43
CA MET A 160 -11.28 7.92 7.35
C MET A 160 -11.65 8.16 8.81
N PHE A 161 -11.89 9.42 9.20
CA PHE A 161 -12.34 9.73 10.55
C PHE A 161 -13.76 9.23 10.82
N ALA A 162 -14.69 9.40 9.87
CA ALA A 162 -16.08 8.98 10.04
C ALA A 162 -16.21 7.45 10.23
N GLU A 163 -15.48 6.66 9.44
CA GLU A 163 -15.47 5.21 9.59
C GLU A 163 -14.85 4.79 10.93
N TRP A 164 -13.70 5.38 11.28
CA TRP A 164 -13.04 5.11 12.55
C TRP A 164 -13.91 5.48 13.75
N GLN A 165 -14.62 6.61 13.71
CA GLN A 165 -15.52 7.00 14.80
C GLN A 165 -16.70 6.04 14.94
N SER A 166 -17.23 5.52 13.82
CA SER A 166 -18.38 4.62 13.83
C SER A 166 -18.03 3.20 14.27
N LYS A 167 -16.88 2.68 13.82
CA LYS A 167 -16.50 1.27 13.98
C LYS A 167 -15.32 1.04 14.92
N GLY A 168 -14.58 2.09 15.26
CA GLY A 168 -13.28 2.02 15.94
C GLY A 168 -12.09 1.75 15.00
N VAL A 169 -12.36 1.54 13.71
CA VAL A 169 -11.38 1.13 12.69
C VAL A 169 -11.69 1.78 11.35
N PHE A 170 -10.66 1.98 10.53
CA PHE A 170 -10.75 2.41 9.13
C PHE A 170 -10.28 1.29 8.20
N SER A 171 -10.98 1.07 7.09
CA SER A 171 -10.66 -0.02 6.16
C SER A 171 -10.11 0.53 4.84
N PRO A 172 -8.78 0.73 4.69
CA PRO A 172 -8.19 1.22 3.44
C PRO A 172 -8.41 0.27 2.26
N ILE A 173 -8.58 -1.02 2.54
CA ILE A 173 -8.98 -2.09 1.61
C ILE A 173 -9.86 -3.09 2.38
N ALA A 174 -10.66 -3.90 1.66
CA ALA A 174 -11.69 -4.76 2.27
C ALA A 174 -11.16 -5.77 3.31
N THR A 175 -9.88 -6.14 3.27
CA THR A 175 -9.28 -7.18 4.12
C THR A 175 -8.41 -6.62 5.25
N VAL A 176 -8.16 -5.31 5.29
CA VAL A 176 -7.27 -4.68 6.26
C VAL A 176 -8.03 -3.62 7.02
N GLN A 177 -7.90 -3.63 8.34
CA GLN A 177 -8.50 -2.67 9.25
C GLN A 177 -7.37 -1.96 10.01
N TRP A 178 -7.47 -0.64 10.09
CA TRP A 178 -6.54 0.24 10.78
C TRP A 178 -7.20 0.82 12.01
N SER A 179 -6.57 0.61 13.16
CA SER A 179 -6.93 1.26 14.41
C SER A 179 -6.37 2.69 14.45
N ALA A 180 -6.73 3.48 15.48
CA ALA A 180 -6.21 4.83 15.68
C ALA A 180 -4.66 4.94 15.55
N PRO A 181 -3.85 4.09 16.20
CA PRO A 181 -2.38 4.16 16.05
C PRO A 181 -1.91 3.85 14.63
N ASP A 182 -2.57 2.95 13.89
CA ASP A 182 -2.21 2.62 12.50
C ASP A 182 -2.49 3.80 11.56
N ILE A 183 -3.64 4.46 11.75
CA ILE A 183 -3.99 5.68 11.03
C ILE A 183 -2.94 6.75 11.31
N VAL A 184 -2.57 6.96 12.57
CA VAL A 184 -1.53 7.93 12.95
C VAL A 184 -0.18 7.58 12.35
N TYR A 185 0.20 6.30 12.33
CA TYR A 185 1.44 5.85 11.71
C TYR A 185 1.48 6.18 10.22
N TYR A 186 0.39 5.90 9.50
CA TYR A 186 0.24 6.29 8.10
C TYR A 186 0.32 7.81 7.92
N LEU A 187 -0.43 8.59 8.69
CA LEU A 187 -0.46 10.04 8.57
C LEU A 187 0.91 10.67 8.86
N LYS A 188 1.64 10.16 9.87
CA LYS A 188 3.03 10.57 10.15
C LYS A 188 3.95 10.30 8.96
N ALA A 189 3.79 9.16 8.28
CA ALA A 189 4.58 8.87 7.09
C ALA A 189 4.29 9.85 5.94
N THR A 190 3.09 10.43 5.89
CA THR A 190 2.66 11.42 4.87
C THR A 190 2.96 12.88 5.23
N GLN A 191 3.58 13.15 6.39
CA GLN A 191 3.78 14.50 6.93
C GLN A 191 5.23 14.68 7.40
N ALA A 192 5.88 15.79 7.04
CA ALA A 192 7.22 16.17 7.49
C ALA A 192 7.23 17.50 8.26
#